data_AF-S0AMD5-F1
#
_entry.id   AF-S0AMD5-F1
#
_cell.length_a   1.000
_cell.length_b   1.000
_cell.length_c   1.000
_cell.angle_alpha   90.00
_cell.angle_beta   90.00
_cell.angle_gamma   90.00
#
_symmetry.space_group_name_H-M   'P 1'
#
loop_
_entity.id
_entity.type
_entity.pdbx_description
1 polymer ?
#
loop_
_entity_poly.entity_id
_entity_poly.type
_entity_poly.pdbx_seq_one_letter_code
_entity_poly.pdbx_strand_id
1 'polypeptide(L)' 'MHSVKNKELAPQKRNVYINGKWENVEVYQRNSLPVKKEIKGPSVIEEDGSSTFVPPGWTIFRGENDELRAVRL' A
#
# COMPACT_ATOMS: atom_id res chain seq x y z
N MET A 1 10.08 21.09 -15.72
CA MET A 1 8.76 20.74 -15.15
C MET A 1 8.07 19.78 -16.10
N HIS A 2 8.14 18.47 -15.82
CA HIS A 2 7.34 17.47 -16.54
C HIS A 2 6.22 17.05 -15.60
N SER A 3 5.00 17.52 -15.90
CA SER A 3 3.78 17.03 -15.25
C SER A 3 3.57 15.59 -15.69
N VAL A 4 4.09 14.63 -14.93
CA VAL A 4 3.70 13.22 -15.08
C VAL A 4 2.24 13.16 -14.67
N LYS A 5 1.35 12.86 -15.63
CA LYS A 5 -0.03 12.54 -15.36
C LYS A 5 -0.05 11.41 -14.33
N ASN A 6 -0.45 11.70 -13.09
CA ASN A 6 -0.70 10.69 -12.07
C ASN A 6 -1.91 9.85 -12.50
N LYS A 7 -1.65 8.87 -13.37
CA LYS A 7 -2.55 7.74 -13.51
C LYS A 7 -2.40 7.00 -12.18
N GLU A 8 -3.42 7.03 -11.33
CA GLU A 8 -3.50 6.05 -10.24
C GLU A 8 -3.41 4.68 -10.92
N LEU A 9 -2.23 4.07 -10.88
CA LEU A 9 -2.07 2.71 -11.35
C LEU A 9 -2.80 1.86 -10.32
N ALA A 10 -3.91 1.25 -10.75
CA ALA A 10 -4.65 0.31 -9.94
C ALA A 10 -3.68 -0.68 -9.29
N PRO A 11 -3.93 -1.10 -8.03
CA PRO A 11 -3.03 -2.02 -7.35
C PRO A 11 -2.85 -3.30 -8.17
N GLN A 12 -1.63 -3.83 -8.17
CA GLN A 12 -1.40 -5.20 -8.62
C GLN A 12 -1.98 -6.18 -7.61
N LYS A 13 -2.17 -7.43 -7.99
CA LYS A 13 -2.56 -8.49 -7.06
C LYS A 13 -1.47 -9.55 -6.97
N ARG A 14 -1.23 -10.05 -5.75
CA ARG A 14 -0.24 -11.10 -5.50
C ARG A 14 -0.75 -12.08 -4.43
N ASN A 15 -0.46 -13.36 -4.61
CA ASN A 15 -0.70 -14.36 -3.58
C ASN A 15 0.36 -14.23 -2.48
N VAL A 16 -0.08 -14.07 -1.24
CA VAL A 16 0.76 -14.00 -0.04
C VAL A 16 0.27 -15.05 0.95
N TYR A 17 1.20 -15.77 1.57
CA TYR A 17 0.85 -16.79 2.56
C TYR A 17 0.73 -16.14 3.94
N ILE A 18 -0.50 -16.04 4.46
CA ILE A 18 -0.85 -15.34 5.69
C ILE A 18 -1.63 -16.32 6.59
N ASN A 19 -1.21 -16.48 7.84
CA ASN A 19 -1.93 -17.29 8.84
C ASN A 19 -2.30 -18.72 8.35
N GLY A 20 -1.39 -19.38 7.64
CA GLY A 20 -1.58 -20.76 7.19
C GLY A 20 -2.43 -20.93 5.92
N LYS A 21 -2.75 -19.84 5.21
CA LYS A 21 -3.49 -19.91 3.93
C LYS A 21 -2.91 -18.91 2.91
N TRP A 22 -3.10 -19.20 1.64
CA TRP A 22 -2.82 -18.25 0.57
C TRP A 22 -3.95 -17.24 0.45
N GLU A 23 -3.60 -15.95 0.45
CA GLU A 23 -4.53 -14.85 0.22
C GLU A 23 -4.08 -14.03 -0.99
N ASN A 24 -5.02 -13.65 -1.85
CA ASN A 24 -4.74 -12.77 -3.00
C ASN A 24 -4.93 -11.31 -2.56
N VAL A 25 -3.82 -10.63 -2.29
CA VAL A 25 -3.80 -9.28 -1.70
C VAL A 25 -3.43 -8.22 -2.72
N GLU A 26 -3.84 -6.98 -2.45
CA GLU A 26 -3.46 -5.82 -3.24
C GLU A 26 -2.03 -5.37 -2.93
N VAL A 27 -1.30 -5.00 -3.97
CA VAL A 27 0.08 -4.50 -3.92
C VAL A 27 0.11 -3.11 -4.56
N TYR A 28 0.56 -2.13 -3.78
CA TYR A 28 0.61 -0.73 -4.19
C TYR A 28 2.06 -0.27 -4.30
N GLN A 29 2.35 0.59 -5.28
CA GLN A 29 3.60 1.35 -5.29
C GLN A 29 3.41 2.61 -4.44
N ARG A 30 4.27 2.84 -3.43
CA ARG A 30 4.16 3.98 -2.50
C ARG A 30 4.04 5.31 -3.26
N ASN A 31 4.87 5.48 -4.29
CA ASN A 31 4.92 6.71 -5.08
C ASN A 31 3.64 6.99 -5.88
N SER A 32 2.81 5.97 -6.14
CA SER A 32 1.51 6.16 -6.81
C SER A 32 0.36 6.43 -5.84
N LEU A 33 0.59 6.37 -4.52
CA LEU A 33 -0.46 6.61 -3.52
C LEU A 33 -0.73 8.11 -3.37
N PRO A 34 -2.00 8.54 -3.53
CA PRO A 34 -2.41 9.86 -3.10
C PRO A 34 -2.25 10.00 -1.59
N VAL A 35 -1.87 11.21 -1.16
CA VAL A 35 -1.86 11.59 0.25
C VAL A 35 -3.25 11.39 0.86
N LYS A 36 -3.31 10.83 2.08
CA LYS A 36 -4.52 10.50 2.85
C LYS A 36 -5.42 9.42 2.25
N LYS A 37 -5.06 8.76 1.14
CA LYS A 37 -5.79 7.57 0.68
C LYS A 37 -5.57 6.42 1.65
N GLU A 38 -6.64 5.97 2.28
CA GLU A 38 -6.62 4.82 3.19
C GLU A 38 -6.57 3.50 2.43
N ILE A 39 -5.69 2.61 2.88
CA ILE A 39 -5.55 1.26 2.37
C ILE A 39 -5.70 0.30 3.54
N LYS A 40 -6.66 -0.62 3.43
CA LYS A 40 -6.90 -1.63 4.46
C LYS A 40 -5.98 -2.82 4.24
N GLY A 41 -5.53 -3.44 5.33
CA GLY A 41 -4.89 -4.75 5.29
C GLY A 41 -5.92 -5.87 5.12
N PRO A 42 -5.53 -7.05 4.59
CA PRO A 42 -4.17 -7.39 4.19
C PRO A 42 -3.77 -6.78 2.84
N SER A 43 -2.63 -6.10 2.80
CA SER A 43 -2.06 -5.49 1.59
C SER A 43 -0.55 -5.33 1.70
N VAL A 44 0.11 -5.03 0.58
CA VAL A 44 1.56 -4.76 0.54
C VAL A 44 1.78 -3.40 -0.11
N ILE A 45 2.64 -2.58 0.49
CA ILE A 45 3.14 -1.34 -0.10
C ILE A 45 4.61 -1.55 -0.47
N GLU A 46 4.95 -1.38 -1.73
CA GLU A 46 6.32 -1.49 -2.24
C GLU A 46 6.89 -0.09 -2.51
N GLU A 47 8.19 0.05 -2.28
CA GLU A 47 8.98 1.21 -2.65
C GLU A 47 10.41 0.77 -2.98
N ASP A 48 11.20 1.67 -3.56
CA ASP A 48 12.58 1.36 -3.90
C ASP A 48 13.37 1.02 -2.62
N GLY A 49 13.73 -0.26 -2.48
CA GLY A 49 14.51 -0.77 -1.35
C GLY A 49 13.70 -1.19 -0.12
N SER A 50 12.36 -1.14 -0.15
CA SER A 50 11.53 -1.61 0.97
C SER A 50 10.19 -2.19 0.55
N SER A 51 9.60 -3.01 1.42
CA SER A 51 8.26 -3.53 1.28
C SER A 51 7.60 -3.56 2.65
N THR A 52 6.45 -2.90 2.76
CA THR A 52 5.65 -2.84 3.99
C THR A 52 4.43 -3.74 3.85
N PHE A 53 4.36 -4.81 4.63
CA PHE A 53 3.14 -5.60 4.76
C PHE A 53 2.20 -4.94 5.76
N VAL A 54 0.93 -4.77 5.36
CA VAL A 54 -0.15 -4.22 6.19
C VAL A 54 -1.01 -5.39 6.64
N PRO A 55 -0.99 -5.78 7.93
CA PRO A 55 -1.74 -6.94 8.40
C PRO A 55 -3.27 -6.69 8.41
N PRO A 56 -4.09 -7.75 8.46
CA PRO A 56 -5.53 -7.62 8.68
C PRO A 56 -5.85 -6.76 9.92
N GLY A 57 -6.86 -5.89 9.82
CA GLY A 57 -7.28 -4.98 10.90
C GLY A 57 -6.42 -3.71 11.03
N TRP A 58 -5.41 -3.55 10.19
CA TRP A 58 -4.66 -2.29 10.07
C TRP A 58 -5.11 -1.50 8.85
N THR A 59 -4.98 -0.18 8.97
CA THR A 59 -5.10 0.77 7.86
C THR A 59 -3.78 1.51 7.71
N ILE A 60 -3.30 1.67 6.48
CA ILE A 60 -2.13 2.49 6.16
C ILE A 60 -2.52 3.61 5.20
N PHE A 61 -1.87 4.77 5.31
CA PHE A 61 -1.99 5.84 4.33
C PHE A 61 -0.70 6.66 4.26
N ARG A 62 -0.48 7.32 3.12
CA ARG A 62 0.60 8.29 2.92
C ARG A 62 0.20 9.63 3.57
N GLY A 63 0.99 10.11 4.52
CA GLY A 63 0.82 11.39 5.19
C GLY A 63 1.27 12.58 4.35
N GLU A 64 1.13 13.78 4.89
CA GLU A 64 1.47 15.03 4.20
C GLU A 64 2.98 15.24 4.06
N ASN A 65 3.81 14.64 4.92
CA ASN A 65 5.27 14.68 4.85
C ASN A 65 5.83 13.45 4.13
N ASP A 66 5.02 12.80 3.30
CA ASP A 66 5.34 11.56 2.58
C ASP A 66 5.57 10.33 3.48
N GLU A 67 5.35 10.43 4.79
CA GLU A 67 5.48 9.30 5.70
C GLU A 67 4.34 8.29 5.51
N LEU A 68 4.61 7.00 5.69
CA LEU A 68 3.55 6.01 5.83
C LEU A 68 3.06 5.99 7.28
N ARG A 69 1.77 6.26 7.50
CA ARG A 69 1.12 6.15 8.81
C ARG A 69 0.28 4.88 8.85
N ALA A 70 0.62 3.97 9.76
CA ALA A 70 -0.14 2.77 10.03
C ALA A 70 -0.92 2.94 11.34
N VAL A 71 -2.23 2.66 11.29
CA VAL A 71 -3.14 2.71 12.44
C VAL A 71 -3.88 1.40 12.57
N ARG A 72 -4.10 0.97 13.82
CA ARG A 72 -4.96 -0.17 14.14
C ARG A 72 -6.25 0.39 14.72
N LEU A 73 -7.36 0.09 14.05
CA LEU A 73 -8.70 0.39 14.54
C LEU A 73 -9.22 -0.74 15.42
#